data_AF-A0A948LV97-F1
#
_entry.id   AF-A0A948LV97-F1
#
_cell.length_a   1.000
_cell.length_b   1.000
_cell.length_c   1.000
_cell.angle_alpha   90.00
_cell.angle_beta   90.00
_cell.angle_gamma   90.00
#
_symmetry.space_group_name_H-M   'P 1'
#
loop_
_entity.id
_entity.type
_entity.pdbx_description
1 polymer ?
#
loop_
_entity_poly.entity_id
_entity_poly.type
_entity_poly.pdbx_seq_one_letter_code
_entity_poly.pdbx_strand_id
1 'polypeptide(L)'
;MTEHYILNAGAGFINMSPMAFHRWATHYYKCRQDFQSPHSFSPVPYFLLCRAIELGLKSKHLEDKRQQEVKNEFGHNLAKSYQALPVTAQQLSVDDFSILEHASAIYASKGFEYFNPEDALTSYSRFPDIAALDSIAKRLIDL
;
A
#
# COMPACT_ATOMS: atom_id res chain seq x y z
N MET A 1 3.48 24.27 -56.64
CA MET A 1 4.43 23.40 -55.91
C MET A 1 3.70 22.89 -54.69
N THR A 2 3.50 21.57 -54.59
CA THR A 2 2.73 20.95 -53.51
C THR A 2 3.73 20.37 -52.53
N GLU A 3 3.76 20.87 -51.29
CA GLU A 3 4.62 20.34 -50.23
C GLU A 3 4.01 19.06 -49.65
N HIS A 4 4.80 17.99 -49.63
CA HIS A 4 4.44 16.73 -49.01
C HIS A 4 5.10 16.65 -47.63
N TYR A 5 4.30 16.70 -46.58
CA TYR A 5 4.76 16.50 -45.21
C TYR A 5 4.68 15.01 -44.87
N ILE A 6 5.84 14.40 -44.59
CA ILE A 6 5.93 13.02 -44.08
C ILE A 6 5.95 13.09 -42.56
N LEU A 7 4.87 12.64 -41.93
CA LEU A 7 4.77 12.51 -40.47
C LEU A 7 5.20 11.09 -40.06
N ASN A 8 6.32 10.98 -39.35
CA ASN A 8 6.74 9.72 -38.73
C ASN A 8 6.13 9.60 -37.34
N ALA A 9 5.18 8.69 -37.15
CA ALA A 9 4.65 8.37 -35.83
C ALA A 9 5.68 7.51 -35.07
N GLY A 10 6.28 8.06 -34.00
CA GLY A 10 7.08 7.27 -33.07
C GLY A 10 6.20 6.45 -32.13
N ALA A 11 6.67 5.28 -31.69
CA ALA A 11 5.99 4.50 -30.66
C ALA A 11 6.04 5.23 -29.31
N GLY A 12 4.87 5.45 -28.69
CA GLY A 12 4.75 6.02 -27.36
C GLY A 12 4.88 4.95 -26.27
N PHE A 13 5.63 5.24 -25.22
CA PHE A 13 5.69 4.41 -24.01
C PHE A 13 4.73 4.98 -22.96
N ILE A 14 3.76 4.17 -22.52
CA ILE A 14 2.84 4.54 -21.44
C ILE A 14 3.18 3.69 -20.21
N ASN A 15 3.53 4.33 -19.08
CA ASN A 15 3.75 3.64 -17.82
C ASN A 15 2.40 3.30 -17.17
N MET A 16 1.96 2.05 -17.30
CA MET A 16 0.70 1.56 -16.71
C MET A 16 0.85 1.11 -15.24
N SER A 17 2.06 1.17 -14.68
CA SER A 17 2.34 0.66 -13.33
C SER A 17 1.52 1.35 -12.23
N PRO A 18 1.35 2.69 -12.22
CA PRO A 18 0.52 3.39 -11.23
C PRO A 18 -0.90 2.84 -11.20
N MET A 19 -1.54 2.78 -12.38
CA MET A 19 -2.92 2.31 -12.52
C MET A 19 -3.08 0.85 -12.08
N ALA A 20 -2.13 -0.01 -12.46
CA ALA A 20 -2.15 -1.42 -12.08
C ALA A 20 -2.02 -1.60 -10.56
N PHE A 21 -1.09 -0.89 -9.92
CA PHE A 21 -0.86 -0.96 -8.48
C PHE A 21 -2.05 -0.43 -7.70
N HIS A 22 -2.63 0.70 -8.12
CA HIS A 22 -3.83 1.25 -7.50
C HIS A 22 -5.02 0.28 -7.63
N ARG A 23 -5.25 -0.31 -8.82
CA ARG A 23 -6.29 -1.33 -9.00
C ARG A 23 -6.06 -2.55 -8.10
N TRP A 24 -4.83 -2.98 -7.90
CA TRP A 24 -4.55 -4.09 -6.98
C TRP A 24 -4.77 -3.68 -5.52
N ALA A 25 -4.43 -2.45 -5.14
CA ALA A 25 -4.72 -1.93 -3.81
C ALA A 25 -6.22 -2.01 -3.50
N THR A 26 -7.07 -1.57 -4.43
CA THR A 26 -8.54 -1.65 -4.27
C THR A 26 -9.04 -3.09 -4.21
N HIS A 27 -8.45 -4.02 -4.98
CA HIS A 27 -8.78 -5.45 -4.89
C HIS A 27 -8.43 -6.03 -3.51
N TYR A 28 -7.24 -5.74 -2.98
CA TYR A 28 -6.84 -6.22 -1.64
C TYR A 28 -7.74 -5.65 -0.55
N TYR A 29 -8.11 -4.37 -0.66
CA TYR A 29 -9.05 -3.75 0.26
C TYR A 29 -10.45 -4.37 0.17
N LYS A 30 -10.92 -4.66 -1.05
CA LYS A 30 -12.18 -5.39 -1.25
C LYS A 30 -12.13 -6.79 -0.63
N CYS A 31 -11.03 -7.51 -0.79
CA CYS A 31 -10.81 -8.79 -0.10
C CYS A 31 -10.90 -8.63 1.42
N ARG A 32 -10.33 -7.56 2.00
CA ARG A 32 -10.48 -7.28 3.44
C ARG A 32 -11.94 -7.05 3.83
N GLN A 33 -12.71 -6.32 3.04
CA GLN A 33 -14.11 -6.03 3.32
C GLN A 33 -14.97 -7.31 3.29
N ASP A 34 -14.69 -8.20 2.35
CA ASP A 34 -15.43 -9.45 2.17
C ASP A 34 -14.92 -10.59 3.06
N PHE A 35 -13.73 -10.45 3.64
CA PHE A 35 -13.11 -11.49 4.45
C PHE A 35 -13.88 -11.73 5.75
N GLN A 36 -14.40 -12.94 5.89
CA GLN A 36 -14.97 -13.46 7.13
C GLN A 36 -13.93 -14.32 7.81
N SER A 37 -13.39 -13.82 8.93
CA SER A 37 -12.37 -14.56 9.66
C SER A 37 -12.99 -15.81 10.29
N PRO A 38 -12.42 -17.01 10.08
CA PRO A 38 -12.90 -18.22 10.74
C PRO A 38 -12.64 -18.19 12.26
N HIS A 39 -11.68 -17.36 12.71
CA HIS A 39 -11.28 -17.22 14.11
C HIS A 39 -10.94 -15.76 14.44
N SER A 40 -11.08 -15.36 15.71
CA SER A 40 -10.65 -14.04 16.18
C SER A 40 -9.14 -13.81 16.05
N PHE A 41 -8.36 -14.89 15.95
CA PHE A 41 -6.89 -14.87 15.92
C PHE A 41 -6.37 -15.11 14.51
N SER A 42 -6.75 -14.24 13.56
CA SER A 42 -6.24 -14.31 12.20
C SER A 42 -5.38 -13.10 11.88
N PRO A 43 -4.14 -13.29 11.37
CA PRO A 43 -3.32 -12.18 10.87
C PRO A 43 -3.77 -11.72 9.48
N VAL A 44 -4.67 -12.46 8.82
CA VAL A 44 -5.10 -12.19 7.44
C VAL A 44 -5.69 -10.80 7.26
N PRO A 45 -6.61 -10.29 8.11
CA PRO A 45 -7.14 -8.93 7.97
C PRO A 45 -6.05 -7.86 7.98
N TYR A 46 -5.04 -8.01 8.84
CA TYR A 46 -3.90 -7.09 8.93
C TYR A 46 -3.05 -7.14 7.67
N PHE A 47 -2.75 -8.34 7.17
CA PHE A 47 -2.00 -8.50 5.93
C PHE A 47 -2.73 -7.85 4.75
N LEU A 48 -4.03 -8.08 4.61
CA LEU A 48 -4.83 -7.51 3.52
C LEU A 48 -4.80 -5.98 3.54
N LEU A 49 -4.95 -5.37 4.72
CA LEU A 49 -4.88 -3.92 4.89
C LEU A 49 -3.48 -3.35 4.59
N CYS A 50 -2.44 -3.93 5.19
CA CYS A 50 -1.06 -3.47 4.95
C CYS A 50 -0.67 -3.63 3.48
N ARG A 51 -1.10 -4.71 2.82
CA ARG A 51 -0.86 -4.92 1.40
C ARG A 51 -1.59 -3.91 0.53
N ALA A 52 -2.83 -3.58 0.87
CA ALA A 52 -3.60 -2.57 0.17
C ALA A 52 -2.96 -1.18 0.31
N ILE A 53 -2.57 -0.80 1.54
CA ILE A 53 -1.83 0.45 1.82
C ILE A 53 -0.53 0.50 1.01
N GLU A 54 0.28 -0.57 1.06
CA GLU A 54 1.55 -0.63 0.34
C GLU A 54 1.36 -0.34 -1.16
N LEU A 55 0.40 -1.03 -1.78
CA LEU A 55 0.15 -0.88 -3.21
C LEU A 55 -0.41 0.50 -3.56
N GLY A 56 -1.27 1.08 -2.70
CA GLY A 56 -1.76 2.46 -2.83
C GLY A 56 -0.62 3.47 -2.80
N LEU A 57 0.25 3.41 -1.79
CA LEU A 57 1.41 4.29 -1.69
C LEU A 57 2.39 4.10 -2.84
N LYS A 58 2.68 2.85 -3.24
CA LYS A 58 3.53 2.56 -4.40
C LYS A 58 2.93 3.09 -5.69
N SER A 59 1.61 3.06 -5.84
CA SER A 59 0.96 3.60 -7.03
C SER A 59 1.28 5.09 -7.26
N LYS A 60 1.32 5.88 -6.17
CA LYS A 60 1.71 7.29 -6.22
C LYS A 60 3.17 7.49 -6.59
N HIS A 61 4.07 6.76 -5.95
CA HIS A 61 5.50 6.83 -6.30
C HIS A 61 5.80 6.36 -7.72
N LEU A 62 4.95 5.52 -8.31
CA LEU A 62 5.13 5.04 -9.68
C LEU A 62 4.73 6.08 -10.74
N GLU A 63 4.07 7.18 -10.36
CA GLU A 63 3.69 8.25 -11.29
C GLU A 63 4.93 8.90 -11.91
N ASP A 64 6.03 8.96 -11.16
CA ASP A 64 7.31 9.54 -11.58
C ASP A 64 8.52 8.60 -11.44
N LYS A 65 8.40 7.46 -10.74
CA LYS A 65 9.49 6.47 -10.59
C LYS A 65 9.22 5.14 -11.29
N ARG A 66 10.29 4.38 -11.55
CA ARG A 66 10.21 2.98 -12.02
C ARG A 66 9.97 2.04 -10.85
N GLN A 67 9.35 0.89 -11.14
CA GLN A 67 9.07 -0.15 -10.13
C GLN A 67 10.30 -0.59 -9.33
N GLN A 68 11.46 -0.71 -9.98
CA GLN A 68 12.69 -1.12 -9.29
C GLN A 68 13.15 -0.06 -8.28
N GLU A 69 12.98 1.22 -8.59
CA GLU A 69 13.33 2.33 -7.70
C GLU A 69 12.41 2.34 -6.48
N VAL A 70 11.08 2.28 -6.71
CA VAL A 70 10.07 2.19 -5.65
C VAL A 70 10.30 0.97 -4.75
N LYS A 71 10.63 -0.19 -5.33
CA LYS A 71 10.94 -1.42 -4.57
C LYS A 71 12.18 -1.25 -3.70
N ASN A 72 13.27 -0.71 -4.25
CA ASN A 72 14.52 -0.55 -3.54
C ASN A 72 14.42 0.52 -2.43
N GLU A 73 13.69 1.59 -2.69
CA GLU A 73 13.58 2.72 -1.78
C GLU A 73 12.64 2.42 -0.60
N PHE A 74 11.47 1.85 -0.87
CA PHE A 74 10.41 1.71 0.13
C PHE A 74 10.21 0.26 0.61
N GLY A 75 10.43 -0.73 -0.25
CA GLY A 75 10.22 -2.14 0.10
C GLY A 75 8.82 -2.38 0.67
N HIS A 76 8.77 -2.87 1.92
CA HIS A 76 7.55 -3.11 2.70
C HIS A 76 7.34 -2.07 3.82
N ASN A 77 8.11 -0.98 3.85
CA ASN A 77 8.03 0.03 4.90
C ASN A 77 6.98 1.08 4.54
N LEU A 78 5.78 0.92 5.10
CA LEU A 78 4.62 1.78 4.83
C LEU A 78 4.84 3.22 5.29
N ALA A 79 5.35 3.39 6.52
CA ALA A 79 5.61 4.70 7.10
C ALA A 79 6.62 5.51 6.28
N LYS A 80 7.74 4.87 5.89
CA LYS A 80 8.74 5.48 5.00
C LYS A 80 8.13 5.87 3.65
N SER A 81 7.32 4.97 3.07
CA SER A 81 6.65 5.23 1.79
C SER A 81 5.66 6.40 1.89
N TYR A 82 4.94 6.54 3.00
CA TYR A 82 4.00 7.63 3.23
C TYR A 82 4.71 8.98 3.45
N GLN A 83 5.74 9.01 4.29
CA GLN A 83 6.53 10.22 4.56
C GLN A 83 7.24 10.78 3.33
N ALA A 84 7.51 9.93 2.34
CA ALA A 84 8.10 10.33 1.07
C ALA A 84 7.10 10.94 0.07
N LEU A 85 5.80 10.93 0.37
CA LEU A 85 4.80 11.60 -0.47
C LEU A 85 4.98 13.13 -0.41
N PRO A 86 4.53 13.88 -1.44
CA PRO A 86 4.39 15.33 -1.34
C PRO A 86 3.56 15.72 -0.13
N VAL A 87 3.90 16.84 0.52
CA VAL A 87 3.20 17.33 1.73
C VAL A 87 1.69 17.43 1.51
N THR A 88 1.25 17.81 0.31
CA THR A 88 -0.16 17.91 -0.07
C THR A 88 -0.91 16.57 -0.11
N ALA A 89 -0.18 15.45 -0.25
CA ALA A 89 -0.72 14.09 -0.23
C ALA A 89 -0.57 13.41 1.16
N GLN A 90 0.09 14.05 2.12
CA GLN A 90 0.22 13.57 3.49
C GLN A 90 -1.00 13.98 4.33
N GLN A 91 -2.10 13.22 4.19
CA GLN A 91 -3.40 13.54 4.78
C GLN A 91 -3.68 12.93 6.17
N LEU A 92 -2.80 12.08 6.70
CA LEU A 92 -2.95 11.47 8.02
C LEU A 92 -2.68 12.47 9.13
N SER A 93 -3.48 12.37 10.21
CA SER A 93 -3.18 13.04 11.47
C SER A 93 -1.94 12.42 12.13
N VAL A 94 -1.42 13.06 13.18
CA VAL A 94 -0.31 12.51 13.98
C VAL A 94 -0.67 11.14 14.56
N ASP A 95 -1.90 10.99 15.06
CA ASP A 95 -2.38 9.74 15.65
C ASP A 95 -2.52 8.64 14.60
N ASP A 96 -3.11 8.96 13.43
CA ASP A 96 -3.23 8.01 12.32
C ASP A 96 -1.84 7.60 11.80
N PHE A 97 -0.89 8.54 11.74
CA PHE A 97 0.48 8.24 11.33
C PHE A 97 1.19 7.31 12.33
N SER A 98 0.98 7.50 13.63
CA SER A 98 1.55 6.60 14.65
C SER A 98 1.02 5.16 14.51
N ILE A 99 -0.26 5.00 14.18
CA ILE A 99 -0.84 3.67 13.87
C ILE A 99 -0.18 3.06 12.63
N LEU A 100 0.06 3.87 11.58
CA LEU A 100 0.74 3.43 10.36
C LEU A 100 2.19 3.01 10.65
N GLU A 101 2.92 3.74 11.50
CA GLU A 101 4.27 3.38 11.94
C GLU A 101 4.28 2.03 12.65
N HIS A 102 3.33 1.82 13.55
CA HIS A 102 3.21 0.56 14.28
C HIS A 102 2.91 -0.62 13.34
N ALA A 103 1.96 -0.44 12.42
CA ALA A 103 1.65 -1.44 11.39
C ALA A 103 2.87 -1.72 10.48
N SER A 104 3.60 -0.68 10.10
CA SER A 104 4.79 -0.75 9.24
C SER A 104 5.89 -1.60 9.87
N ALA A 105 6.14 -1.45 11.17
CA ALA A 105 7.16 -2.23 11.89
C ALA A 105 6.88 -3.75 11.84
N ILE A 106 5.62 -4.15 11.99
CA ILE A 106 5.18 -5.55 11.92
C ILE A 106 5.22 -6.05 10.48
N TYR A 107 4.72 -5.26 9.53
CA TYR A 107 4.63 -5.65 8.13
C TYR A 107 6.02 -5.80 7.49
N ALA A 108 6.90 -4.84 7.70
CA ALA A 108 8.24 -4.83 7.12
C ALA A 108 9.12 -5.99 7.61
N SER A 109 8.87 -6.49 8.82
CA SER A 109 9.53 -7.67 9.39
C SER A 109 8.90 -9.00 8.96
N LYS A 110 7.95 -8.98 8.00
CA LYS A 110 7.18 -10.15 7.54
C LYS A 110 6.41 -10.85 8.66
N GLY A 111 6.00 -10.11 9.69
CA GLY A 111 5.32 -10.64 10.87
C GLY A 111 3.96 -11.29 10.59
N PHE A 112 3.39 -11.10 9.39
CA PHE A 112 2.16 -11.76 8.97
C PHE A 112 2.40 -13.02 8.12
N GLU A 113 3.62 -13.25 7.61
CA GLU A 113 3.93 -14.39 6.73
C GLU A 113 4.28 -15.65 7.54
N TYR A 114 4.81 -15.48 8.75
CA TYR A 114 5.23 -16.58 9.62
C TYR A 114 4.37 -16.63 10.88
N PHE A 115 3.99 -17.84 11.28
CA PHE A 115 3.30 -18.06 12.54
C PHE A 115 4.22 -17.71 13.71
N ASN A 116 3.77 -16.78 14.57
CA ASN A 116 4.38 -16.50 15.85
C ASN A 116 3.44 -16.98 16.98
N PRO A 117 3.83 -17.99 17.78
CA PRO A 117 3.04 -18.45 18.91
C PRO A 117 2.67 -17.35 19.92
N GLU A 118 3.56 -16.37 20.15
CA GLU A 118 3.30 -15.28 21.10
C GLU A 118 2.14 -14.39 20.64
N ASP A 119 2.04 -14.14 19.34
CA ASP A 119 0.95 -13.34 18.78
C ASP A 119 -0.40 -14.08 18.91
N ALA A 120 -0.41 -15.39 18.69
CA ALA A 120 -1.60 -16.19 18.90
C ALA A 120 -2.04 -16.22 20.38
N LEU A 121 -1.09 -16.38 21.31
CA LEU A 121 -1.35 -16.44 22.75
C LEU A 121 -1.79 -15.09 23.33
N THR A 122 -1.30 -13.99 22.78
CA THR A 122 -1.62 -12.62 23.23
C THR A 122 -2.79 -12.00 22.48
N SER A 123 -3.48 -12.78 21.63
CA SER A 123 -4.57 -12.28 20.79
C SER A 123 -4.14 -11.10 19.90
N TYR A 124 -2.90 -11.13 19.41
CA TYR A 124 -2.29 -10.08 18.60
C TYR A 124 -2.25 -8.71 19.31
N SER A 125 -2.05 -8.66 20.63
CA SER A 125 -2.06 -7.41 21.40
C SER A 125 -1.03 -6.37 20.95
N ARG A 126 0.07 -6.81 20.31
CA ARG A 126 1.06 -5.92 19.71
C ARG A 126 0.65 -5.38 18.34
N PHE A 127 -0.50 -5.75 17.80
CA PHE A 127 -0.98 -5.27 16.50
C PHE A 127 -1.82 -4.01 16.71
N PRO A 128 -1.88 -3.09 15.73
CA PRO A 128 -2.72 -1.91 15.86
C PRO A 128 -4.20 -2.28 15.92
N ASP A 129 -5.03 -1.34 16.36
CA ASP A 129 -6.49 -1.49 16.22
C ASP A 129 -6.85 -1.66 14.75
N ILE A 130 -7.57 -2.75 14.45
CA ILE A 130 -7.86 -3.14 13.07
C ILE A 130 -8.83 -2.15 12.38
N ALA A 131 -9.74 -1.53 13.13
CA ALA A 131 -10.69 -0.58 12.57
C ALA A 131 -10.00 0.76 12.25
N ALA A 132 -9.07 1.19 13.09
CA ALA A 132 -8.23 2.35 12.84
C ALA A 132 -7.33 2.12 11.60
N LEU A 133 -6.71 0.94 11.49
CA LEU A 133 -5.93 0.58 10.30
C LEU A 133 -6.79 0.51 9.02
N ASP A 134 -8.03 0.02 9.11
CA ASP A 134 -8.97 0.01 7.98
C ASP A 134 -9.32 1.43 7.50
N SER A 135 -9.56 2.34 8.45
CA SER A 135 -9.79 3.76 8.17
C SER A 135 -8.60 4.44 7.49
N ILE A 136 -7.37 4.11 7.92
CA ILE A 136 -6.14 4.58 7.27
C ILE A 136 -6.02 3.99 5.87
N ALA A 137 -6.26 2.70 5.68
CA ALA A 137 -6.18 2.06 4.38
C ALA A 137 -7.14 2.69 3.37
N LYS A 138 -8.40 2.91 3.76
CA LYS A 138 -9.38 3.59 2.92
C LYS A 138 -8.88 4.96 2.45
N ARG A 139 -8.36 5.77 3.38
CA ARG A 139 -7.84 7.11 3.06
C ARG A 139 -6.63 7.07 2.12
N LEU A 140 -5.69 6.15 2.34
CA LEU A 140 -4.46 6.07 1.56
C LEU A 140 -4.64 5.44 0.17
N ILE A 141 -5.67 4.62 -0.02
CA ILE A 141 -5.99 4.04 -1.33
C ILE A 141 -6.64 5.08 -2.23
N ASP A 142 -7.46 5.96 -1.68
CA ASP A 142 -8.21 7.01 -2.40
C ASP A 142 -7.38 8.29 -2.67
N LEU A 143 -6.07 8.27 -2.42
CA LEU A 143 -5.15 9.40 -2.69
C LEU A 143 -5.09 9.78 -4.17
#